data_AF-A0A7J7PZQ1-F1
#
_entry.id   AF-A0A7J7PZQ1-F1
#
_cell.length_a   1.000
_cell.length_b   1.000
_cell.length_c   1.000
_cell.angle_alpha   90.00
_cell.angle_beta   90.00
_cell.angle_gamma   90.00
#
_symmetry.space_group_name_H-M   'P 1'
#
loop_
_entity.id
_entity.type
_entity.pdbx_description
1 polymer ?
#
loop_
_entity_poly.entity_id
_entity_poly.type
_entity_poly.pdbx_seq_one_letter_code
_entity_poly.pdbx_strand_id
1 'polypeptide(L)'
;MSKHALLICLGLLLCAAQAQDAADPEVEGSSERVAESPPKESSVLGVDSLSVTVYASDGKRASTKQGQLGDALLQATALHAGQSVEVTFQPLLGSTPSKPQQAMLMAASKSHPGLAAYAVAKARKDGSHVASLSTATIEKQLGSLGGELDLSLLLGDPAAALGLSGSLGSVLLPEASTGAAAPKPKLLTAAHQPVNNLKPDIAHIFRSPDKRPPAVVSLAFTGLAMAPLALLVVYLGGVLGLNLQGFPSGAAGLWALLFHGGIAAMLGLYLLFWLRLNLAQTLPLALGLACFMALSGFKALGALSAARVAEAKQAAVMVKKVN
;
A
#
# COMPACT_ATOMS: atom_id res chain seq x y z
N MET A 1 45.75 7.91 4.39
CA MET A 1 44.37 7.39 4.57
C MET A 1 44.22 6.62 5.89
N SER A 2 44.56 7.19 7.06
CA SER A 2 44.68 6.40 8.31
C SER A 2 44.20 7.12 9.59
N LYS A 3 43.23 8.04 9.48
CA LYS A 3 42.66 8.71 10.67
C LYS A 3 41.12 8.65 10.75
N HIS A 4 40.45 7.98 9.81
CA HIS A 4 38.98 7.83 9.84
C HIS A 4 38.53 6.38 10.05
N ALA A 5 39.44 5.41 9.97
CA ALA A 5 39.15 4.00 10.29
C ALA A 5 39.18 3.71 11.80
N LEU A 6 39.94 4.47 12.59
CA LEU A 6 40.11 4.22 14.03
C LEU A 6 38.90 4.68 14.88
N LEU A 7 38.12 5.65 14.40
CA LEU A 7 36.93 6.17 15.09
C LEU A 7 35.67 5.29 14.89
N ILE A 8 35.67 4.42 13.87
CA ILE A 8 34.56 3.52 13.59
C ILE A 8 34.67 2.22 14.41
N CYS A 9 35.89 1.79 14.76
CA CYS A 9 36.11 0.62 15.62
C CYS A 9 35.82 0.87 17.11
N LEU A 10 35.92 2.12 17.60
CA LEU A 10 35.68 2.41 19.02
C LEU A 10 34.18 2.53 19.37
N GLY A 11 33.32 2.80 18.38
CA GLY A 11 31.87 2.86 18.57
C GLY A 11 31.18 1.49 18.62
N LEU A 12 31.81 0.45 18.08
CA LEU A 12 31.26 -0.91 18.05
C LEU A 12 31.60 -1.74 19.30
N LEU A 13 32.59 -1.34 20.11
CA LEU A 13 32.91 -2.01 21.37
C LEU A 13 32.07 -1.55 22.56
N LEU A 14 31.39 -0.40 22.49
CA LEU A 14 30.57 0.11 23.60
C LEU A 14 29.12 -0.41 23.61
N CYS A 15 28.70 -1.14 22.57
CA CYS A 15 27.33 -1.65 22.45
C CYS A 15 27.19 -3.12 22.91
N ALA A 16 28.29 -3.82 23.16
CA ALA A 16 28.28 -5.23 23.59
C ALA A 16 28.33 -5.41 25.13
N ALA A 17 28.41 -4.34 25.91
CA ALA A 17 28.59 -4.42 27.37
C ALA A 17 27.30 -4.15 28.19
N GLN A 18 26.11 -4.07 27.58
CA GLN A 18 24.84 -3.81 28.28
C GLN A 18 23.79 -4.92 28.14
N ALA A 19 24.16 -6.11 27.67
CA ALA A 19 23.24 -7.22 27.52
C ALA A 19 23.68 -8.44 28.34
N GLN A 20 23.82 -8.27 29.66
CA GLN A 20 24.05 -9.37 30.59
C GLN A 20 23.75 -8.93 32.03
N ASP A 21 22.47 -8.74 32.34
CA ASP A 21 21.97 -8.93 33.71
C ASP A 21 20.44 -8.90 33.71
N ALA A 22 19.82 -10.05 34.01
CA ALA A 22 18.46 -10.22 34.54
C ALA A 22 18.05 -11.69 34.37
N ALA A 23 18.62 -12.57 35.21
CA ALA A 23 18.06 -13.87 35.51
C ALA A 23 17.73 -13.85 37.01
N ASP A 24 16.48 -14.17 37.37
CA ASP A 24 16.00 -14.58 38.70
C ASP A 24 14.46 -14.80 38.63
N PRO A 25 13.83 -15.58 39.53
CA PRO A 25 13.93 -17.04 39.64
C PRO A 25 12.55 -17.74 39.53
N GLU A 26 12.58 -19.06 39.37
CA GLU A 26 11.42 -19.94 39.55
C GLU A 26 10.78 -19.77 40.94
N VAL A 27 9.45 -19.62 40.97
CA VAL A 27 8.63 -19.79 42.17
C VAL A 27 7.56 -20.83 41.86
N GLU A 28 7.82 -22.07 42.28
CA GLU A 28 6.80 -23.10 42.42
C GLU A 28 5.78 -22.65 43.47
N GLY A 29 4.59 -22.28 43.00
CA GLY A 29 3.42 -22.07 43.84
C GLY A 29 2.60 -23.35 43.93
N SER A 30 2.89 -24.17 44.92
CA SER A 30 2.04 -25.26 45.40
C SER A 30 0.67 -24.70 45.82
N SER A 31 -0.40 -25.04 45.09
CA SER A 31 -1.77 -24.81 45.56
C SER A 31 -2.35 -26.12 46.09
N GLU A 32 -2.49 -26.09 47.41
CA GLU A 32 -3.07 -27.08 48.31
C GLU A 32 -4.46 -27.54 47.84
N ARG A 33 -4.65 -28.85 47.70
CA ARG A 33 -5.98 -29.46 47.51
C ARG A 33 -6.78 -29.29 48.80
N VAL A 34 -7.76 -28.39 48.78
CA VAL A 34 -8.85 -28.42 49.76
C VAL A 34 -9.83 -29.49 49.32
N ALA A 35 -9.92 -30.56 50.12
CA ALA A 35 -10.88 -31.63 49.96
C ALA A 35 -12.27 -31.15 50.39
N GLU A 36 -13.20 -31.04 49.43
CA GLU A 36 -14.63 -30.90 49.70
C GLU A 36 -15.28 -32.30 49.65
N SER A 37 -16.01 -32.63 50.72
CA SER A 37 -16.76 -33.87 50.97
C SER A 37 -17.81 -34.22 49.87
N PRO A 38 -18.24 -35.49 49.75
CA PRO A 38 -18.89 -36.00 48.53
C PRO A 38 -20.34 -35.48 48.41
N PRO A 39 -20.79 -35.07 47.20
CA PRO A 39 -22.21 -34.84 46.98
C PRO A 39 -22.94 -36.18 46.80
N LYS A 40 -24.12 -36.21 47.43
CA LYS A 40 -25.14 -37.26 47.44
C LYS A 40 -25.49 -37.74 46.03
N GLU A 41 -25.81 -39.04 45.96
CA GLU A 41 -26.50 -39.77 44.88
C GLU A 41 -26.68 -39.01 43.56
N SER A 42 -25.83 -39.36 42.59
CA SER A 42 -25.77 -38.78 41.25
C SER A 42 -27.10 -38.96 40.50
N SER A 43 -27.95 -37.95 40.57
CA SER A 43 -29.07 -37.83 39.65
C SER A 43 -28.56 -37.39 38.27
N VAL A 44 -28.91 -38.15 37.24
CA VAL A 44 -28.47 -37.90 35.85
C VAL A 44 -29.41 -36.88 35.21
N LEU A 45 -28.87 -35.80 34.64
CA LEU A 45 -29.66 -34.86 33.84
C LEU A 45 -29.98 -35.49 32.47
N GLY A 46 -31.26 -35.56 32.15
CA GLY A 46 -31.78 -36.11 30.89
C GLY A 46 -32.78 -35.17 30.21
N VAL A 47 -32.98 -35.38 28.91
CA VAL A 47 -34.04 -34.73 28.13
C VAL A 47 -34.69 -35.80 27.28
N ASP A 48 -35.90 -36.24 27.65
CA ASP A 48 -36.60 -37.34 26.95
C ASP A 48 -37.21 -36.91 25.62
N SER A 49 -37.68 -35.65 25.53
CA SER A 49 -38.24 -35.11 24.30
C SER A 49 -37.81 -33.67 24.05
N LEU A 50 -37.24 -33.46 22.87
CA LEU A 50 -36.84 -32.17 22.36
C LEU A 50 -37.67 -31.85 21.12
N SER A 51 -38.26 -30.67 21.08
CA SER A 51 -38.89 -30.14 19.88
C SER A 51 -38.15 -28.89 19.41
N VAL A 52 -37.65 -28.95 18.19
CA VAL A 52 -37.00 -27.83 17.52
C VAL A 52 -37.98 -27.28 16.50
N THR A 53 -38.39 -26.03 16.72
CA THR A 53 -39.31 -25.30 15.86
C THR A 53 -38.59 -24.13 15.20
N VAL A 54 -38.57 -24.10 13.87
CA VAL A 54 -38.08 -22.96 13.10
C VAL A 54 -39.28 -22.08 12.77
N TYR A 55 -39.22 -20.80 13.15
CA TYR A 55 -40.23 -19.80 12.84
C TYR A 55 -39.79 -18.97 11.64
N ALA A 56 -40.74 -18.75 10.73
CA ALA A 56 -40.59 -17.79 9.63
C ALA A 56 -40.66 -16.34 10.17
N SER A 57 -40.22 -15.38 9.36
CA SER A 57 -40.25 -13.94 9.67
C SER A 57 -41.64 -13.36 9.98
N ASP A 58 -42.71 -14.11 9.65
CA ASP A 58 -44.12 -13.78 9.89
C ASP A 58 -44.66 -14.38 11.21
N GLY A 59 -43.80 -14.96 12.06
CA GLY A 59 -44.19 -15.62 13.31
C GLY A 59 -44.93 -16.96 13.13
N LYS A 60 -45.07 -17.45 11.90
CA LYS A 60 -45.64 -18.78 11.59
C LYS A 60 -44.58 -19.88 11.72
N ARG A 61 -44.98 -21.03 12.27
CA ARG A 61 -44.14 -22.24 12.38
C ARG A 61 -43.80 -22.76 10.98
N ALA A 62 -42.53 -22.66 10.58
CA ALA A 62 -42.05 -23.10 9.28
C ALA A 62 -41.72 -24.61 9.28
N SER A 63 -41.14 -25.12 10.37
CA SER A 63 -40.95 -26.56 10.56
C SER A 63 -40.88 -26.90 12.06
N THR A 64 -41.45 -28.05 12.43
CA THR A 64 -41.35 -28.63 13.78
C THR A 64 -40.74 -30.01 13.63
N LYS A 65 -39.57 -30.24 14.22
CA LYS A 65 -38.96 -31.57 14.32
C LYS A 65 -38.89 -31.97 15.78
N GLN A 66 -39.38 -33.15 16.10
CA GLN A 66 -39.29 -33.76 17.41
C GLN A 66 -38.25 -34.87 17.36
N GLY A 67 -37.42 -35.00 18.40
CA GLY A 67 -36.46 -36.09 18.52
C GLY A 67 -35.74 -36.08 19.87
N GLN A 68 -34.71 -36.90 19.99
CA GLN A 68 -33.93 -37.04 21.21
C GLN A 68 -32.62 -36.25 21.13
N LEU A 69 -32.05 -35.95 22.30
CA LEU A 69 -30.80 -35.21 22.40
C LEU A 69 -29.64 -36.08 21.86
N GLY A 70 -29.07 -35.70 20.71
CA GLY A 70 -28.04 -36.48 20.01
C GLY A 70 -28.44 -36.89 18.59
N ASP A 71 -29.72 -36.81 18.25
CA ASP A 71 -30.15 -36.87 16.86
C ASP A 71 -29.78 -35.54 16.18
N ALA A 72 -29.11 -35.58 15.02
CA ALA A 72 -28.85 -34.39 14.21
C ALA A 72 -30.15 -33.87 13.57
N LEU A 73 -31.02 -33.26 14.38
CA LEU A 73 -32.38 -32.85 14.01
C LEU A 73 -32.37 -31.75 12.93
N LEU A 74 -31.33 -30.92 12.91
CA LEU A 74 -31.09 -29.90 11.89
C LEU A 74 -29.90 -30.28 11.00
N GLN A 75 -30.16 -30.47 9.71
CA GLN A 75 -29.12 -30.70 8.70
C GLN A 75 -29.03 -29.46 7.82
N ALA A 76 -28.15 -28.51 8.18
CA ALA A 76 -27.92 -27.28 7.42
C ALA A 76 -29.20 -26.48 7.09
N THR A 77 -30.08 -26.28 8.08
CA THR A 77 -31.32 -25.51 7.85
C THR A 77 -30.98 -24.05 7.61
N ALA A 78 -31.30 -23.52 6.43
CA ALA A 78 -31.04 -22.13 6.07
C ALA A 78 -31.96 -21.21 6.88
N LEU A 79 -31.38 -20.32 7.68
CA LEU A 79 -32.10 -19.31 8.44
C LEU A 79 -31.93 -17.95 7.76
N HIS A 80 -33.02 -17.40 7.21
CA HIS A 80 -33.03 -16.08 6.58
C HIS A 80 -33.32 -14.94 7.57
N ALA A 81 -33.11 -13.69 7.15
CA ALA A 81 -33.28 -12.50 7.98
C ALA A 81 -34.66 -12.45 8.65
N GLY A 82 -34.68 -12.39 9.98
CA GLY A 82 -35.91 -12.33 10.79
C GLY A 82 -36.50 -13.68 11.19
N GLN A 83 -35.86 -14.80 10.82
CA GLN A 83 -36.25 -16.13 11.29
C GLN A 83 -35.67 -16.43 12.69
N SER A 84 -36.34 -17.30 13.45
CA SER A 84 -35.87 -17.72 14.76
C SER A 84 -35.99 -19.23 14.95
N VAL A 85 -34.99 -19.84 15.59
CA VAL A 85 -35.07 -21.21 16.08
C VAL A 85 -35.51 -21.17 17.54
N GLU A 86 -36.65 -21.77 17.84
CA GLU A 86 -37.11 -22.00 19.19
C GLU A 86 -36.97 -23.49 19.52
N VAL A 87 -36.31 -23.78 20.63
CA VAL A 87 -36.11 -25.13 21.12
C VAL A 87 -36.90 -25.26 22.41
N THR A 88 -37.92 -26.14 22.41
CA THR A 88 -38.71 -26.48 23.59
C THR A 88 -38.30 -27.86 24.08
N PHE A 89 -37.88 -27.93 25.35
CA PHE A 89 -37.48 -29.18 26.00
C PHE A 89 -38.05 -29.26 27.41
N GLN A 90 -38.18 -30.47 27.92
CA GLN A 90 -38.50 -30.71 29.32
C GLN A 90 -37.27 -31.35 29.99
N PRO A 91 -36.55 -30.60 30.84
CA PRO A 91 -35.39 -31.13 31.55
C PRO A 91 -35.85 -32.07 32.68
N LEU A 92 -35.20 -33.23 32.75
CA LEU A 92 -35.45 -34.26 33.75
C LEU A 92 -34.20 -34.44 34.61
N LEU A 93 -34.39 -34.57 35.91
CA LEU A 93 -33.35 -34.97 36.84
C LEU A 93 -33.67 -36.39 37.32
N GLY A 94 -32.99 -37.37 36.75
CA GLY A 94 -33.36 -38.79 36.85
C GLY A 94 -34.65 -39.10 36.09
N SER A 95 -35.80 -38.81 36.69
CA SER A 95 -37.14 -39.08 36.14
C SER A 95 -38.20 -38.05 36.55
N THR A 96 -37.81 -36.98 37.26
CA THR A 96 -38.73 -35.92 37.69
C THR A 96 -38.42 -34.61 36.95
N PRO A 97 -39.46 -33.84 36.55
CA PRO A 97 -39.26 -32.53 35.93
C PRO A 97 -38.58 -31.60 36.94
N SER A 98 -37.37 -31.13 36.63
CA SER A 98 -36.63 -30.20 37.48
C SER A 98 -36.38 -28.88 36.75
N LYS A 99 -36.14 -27.80 37.49
CA LYS A 99 -35.77 -26.51 36.91
C LYS A 99 -34.23 -26.37 36.99
N PRO A 100 -33.49 -26.62 35.90
CA PRO A 100 -32.03 -26.50 35.90
C PRO A 100 -31.58 -25.06 36.15
N GLN A 101 -30.48 -24.89 36.88
CA GLN A 101 -29.90 -23.58 37.19
C GLN A 101 -29.36 -22.88 35.93
N GLN A 102 -28.76 -23.63 35.02
CA GLN A 102 -28.22 -23.15 33.75
C GLN A 102 -28.84 -23.93 32.59
N ALA A 103 -29.50 -23.21 31.69
CA ALA A 103 -30.09 -23.77 30.48
C ALA A 103 -29.91 -22.76 29.36
N MET A 104 -29.07 -23.08 28.37
CA MET A 104 -28.78 -22.19 27.27
C MET A 104 -28.60 -22.93 25.95
N LEU A 105 -29.05 -22.29 24.88
CA LEU A 105 -28.77 -22.71 23.52
C LEU A 105 -27.51 -22.00 23.05
N MET A 106 -26.51 -22.77 22.66
CA MET A 106 -25.26 -22.28 22.11
C MET A 106 -25.28 -22.46 20.58
N ALA A 107 -24.89 -21.42 19.86
CA ALA A 107 -24.68 -21.44 18.42
C ALA A 107 -23.22 -21.12 18.10
N ALA A 108 -22.42 -22.14 17.83
CA ALA A 108 -20.98 -22.01 17.58
C ALA A 108 -20.69 -21.91 16.08
N SER A 109 -19.82 -20.99 15.67
CA SER A 109 -19.44 -20.86 14.26
C SER A 109 -18.42 -21.93 13.86
N LYS A 110 -18.69 -22.66 12.77
CA LYS A 110 -17.70 -23.58 12.16
C LYS A 110 -16.61 -22.84 11.41
N SER A 111 -16.93 -21.69 10.82
CA SER A 111 -15.98 -20.89 10.02
C SER A 111 -15.00 -20.12 10.90
N HIS A 112 -15.38 -19.78 12.14
CA HIS A 112 -14.55 -19.02 13.07
C HIS A 112 -14.53 -19.71 14.45
N PRO A 113 -13.52 -20.57 14.72
CA PRO A 113 -13.43 -21.29 15.99
C PRO A 113 -13.27 -20.32 17.16
N GLY A 114 -14.09 -20.50 18.20
CA GLY A 114 -14.10 -19.66 19.39
C GLY A 114 -15.12 -18.51 19.37
N LEU A 115 -15.97 -18.41 18.34
CA LEU A 115 -17.14 -17.52 18.33
C LEU A 115 -18.42 -18.31 18.52
N ALA A 116 -19.16 -18.00 19.60
CA ALA A 116 -20.42 -18.63 19.92
C ALA A 116 -21.46 -17.63 20.42
N ALA A 117 -22.72 -17.82 20.00
CA ALA A 117 -23.88 -17.06 20.43
C ALA A 117 -24.59 -17.86 21.52
N TYR A 118 -25.16 -17.17 22.50
CA TYR A 118 -25.86 -17.82 23.60
C TYR A 118 -27.25 -17.21 23.78
N ALA A 119 -28.27 -18.06 23.80
CA ALA A 119 -29.63 -17.72 24.18
C ALA A 119 -30.04 -18.48 25.43
N VAL A 120 -30.42 -17.76 26.49
CA VAL A 120 -30.85 -18.35 27.76
C VAL A 120 -32.28 -18.87 27.63
N ALA A 121 -32.53 -20.10 28.10
CA ALA A 121 -33.87 -20.70 28.10
C ALA A 121 -34.75 -20.11 29.21
N LYS A 122 -36.02 -19.84 28.89
CA LYS A 122 -37.04 -19.37 29.85
C LYS A 122 -37.94 -20.54 30.26
N ALA A 123 -38.20 -20.67 31.56
CA ALA A 123 -39.12 -21.68 32.09
C ALA A 123 -40.59 -21.25 31.89
N ARG A 124 -41.43 -22.15 31.41
CA ARG A 124 -42.89 -22.00 31.27
C ARG A 124 -43.60 -22.52 32.53
N LYS A 125 -44.85 -22.10 32.73
CA LYS A 125 -45.71 -22.55 33.85
C LYS A 125 -45.96 -24.06 33.87
N ASP A 126 -45.78 -24.73 32.73
CA ASP A 126 -46.00 -26.18 32.55
C ASP A 126 -44.75 -27.04 32.79
N GLY A 127 -43.65 -26.45 33.29
CA GLY A 127 -42.38 -27.14 33.53
C GLY A 127 -41.49 -27.35 32.29
N SER A 128 -41.93 -26.92 31.11
CA SER A 128 -41.12 -26.90 29.88
C SER A 128 -40.24 -25.64 29.80
N HIS A 129 -39.07 -25.79 29.19
CA HIS A 129 -38.11 -24.72 28.96
C HIS A 129 -38.07 -24.38 27.47
N VAL A 130 -38.05 -23.08 27.18
CA VAL A 130 -38.07 -22.53 25.84
C VAL A 130 -36.84 -21.65 25.63
N ALA A 131 -35.97 -22.04 24.70
CA ALA A 131 -34.85 -21.24 24.25
C ALA A 131 -35.12 -20.73 22.82
N SER A 132 -35.22 -19.42 22.64
CA SER A 132 -35.42 -18.82 21.32
C SER A 132 -34.17 -18.07 20.89
N LEU A 133 -33.61 -18.45 19.74
CA LEU A 133 -32.48 -17.82 19.10
C LEU A 133 -32.91 -17.24 17.75
N SER A 134 -32.91 -15.91 17.65
CA SER A 134 -33.23 -15.19 16.42
C SER A 134 -31.97 -14.79 15.66
N THR A 135 -32.06 -14.61 14.33
CA THR A 135 -30.93 -14.08 13.54
C THR A 135 -30.44 -12.73 14.08
N ALA A 136 -31.35 -11.87 14.55
CA ALA A 136 -31.00 -10.57 15.15
C ALA A 136 -30.21 -10.70 16.47
N THR A 137 -30.52 -11.71 17.29
CA THR A 137 -29.75 -11.99 18.52
C THR A 137 -28.36 -12.51 18.19
N ILE A 138 -28.24 -13.37 17.18
CA ILE A 138 -26.96 -13.88 16.68
C ILE A 138 -26.14 -12.72 16.11
N GLU A 139 -26.71 -11.88 15.24
CA GLU A 139 -26.04 -10.71 14.67
C GLU A 139 -25.57 -9.72 15.74
N LYS A 140 -26.32 -9.55 16.82
CA LYS A 140 -25.92 -8.69 17.94
C LYS A 140 -24.72 -9.25 18.71
N GLN A 141 -24.64 -10.57 18.87
CA GLN A 141 -23.59 -11.23 19.66
C GLN A 141 -22.33 -11.54 18.84
N LEU A 142 -22.49 -11.98 17.59
CA LEU A 142 -21.39 -12.39 16.69
C LEU A 142 -21.02 -11.32 15.66
N GLY A 143 -21.85 -10.29 15.48
CA GLY A 143 -21.78 -9.43 14.30
C GLY A 143 -22.41 -10.10 13.08
N SER A 144 -22.36 -9.42 11.94
CA SER A 144 -22.82 -9.98 10.67
C SER A 144 -21.80 -11.02 10.17
N LEU A 145 -21.87 -12.23 10.75
CA LEU A 145 -21.07 -13.39 10.35
C LEU A 145 -21.95 -14.32 9.53
N GLY A 146 -21.60 -14.45 8.25
CA GLY A 146 -22.17 -15.46 7.38
C GLY A 146 -21.58 -16.85 7.66
N GLY A 147 -22.34 -17.89 7.31
CA GLY A 147 -21.84 -19.27 7.29
C GLY A 147 -22.59 -20.22 8.21
N GLU A 148 -22.03 -21.42 8.34
CA GLU A 148 -22.64 -22.53 9.08
C GLU A 148 -22.35 -22.41 10.59
N LEU A 149 -23.41 -22.46 11.38
CA LEU A 149 -23.39 -22.52 12.84
C LEU A 149 -23.83 -23.90 13.30
N ASP A 150 -23.11 -24.45 14.28
CA ASP A 150 -23.50 -25.67 14.98
C ASP A 150 -24.31 -25.30 16.23
N LEU A 151 -25.52 -25.84 16.36
CA LEU A 151 -26.41 -25.59 17.49
C LEU A 151 -26.25 -26.71 18.52
N SER A 152 -25.99 -26.33 19.76
CA SER A 152 -25.88 -27.27 20.89
C SER A 152 -26.69 -26.77 22.08
N LEU A 153 -27.42 -27.67 22.72
CA LEU A 153 -28.11 -27.39 23.98
C LEU A 153 -27.17 -27.68 25.15
N LEU A 154 -27.00 -26.69 26.02
CA LEU A 154 -26.20 -26.79 27.24
C LEU A 154 -27.11 -26.72 28.47
N LEU A 155 -27.02 -27.74 29.32
CA LEU A 155 -27.76 -27.85 30.56
C LEU A 155 -26.81 -28.11 31.74
N GLY A 156 -26.98 -27.35 32.82
CA GLY A 156 -26.21 -27.50 34.04
C GLY A 156 -27.06 -27.24 35.27
N ASP A 157 -26.92 -28.10 36.28
CA ASP A 157 -27.55 -27.95 37.58
C ASP A 157 -26.57 -28.46 38.65
N PRO A 158 -26.31 -27.72 39.75
CA PRO A 158 -25.47 -28.19 40.86
C PRO A 158 -25.99 -29.47 41.52
N ALA A 159 -27.28 -29.81 41.35
CA ALA A 159 -27.85 -31.06 41.86
C ALA A 159 -27.41 -32.30 41.05
N ALA A 160 -26.83 -32.11 39.86
CA ALA A 160 -26.36 -33.18 39.00
C ALA A 160 -24.83 -33.23 38.93
N ALA A 161 -24.26 -34.43 38.86
CA ALA A 161 -22.81 -34.62 38.83
C ALA A 161 -22.16 -34.23 37.49
N LEU A 162 -22.91 -34.28 36.38
CA LEU A 162 -22.42 -33.98 35.04
C LEU A 162 -23.40 -33.06 34.31
N GLY A 163 -22.87 -31.99 33.70
CA GLY A 163 -23.62 -31.16 32.78
C GLY A 163 -23.89 -31.87 31.46
N LEU A 164 -25.01 -31.54 30.81
CA LEU A 164 -25.44 -32.15 29.56
C LEU A 164 -25.15 -31.20 28.40
N SER A 165 -24.38 -31.65 27.41
CA SER A 165 -24.16 -30.95 26.14
C SER A 165 -24.58 -31.86 25.00
N GLY A 166 -25.60 -31.45 24.24
CA GLY A 166 -26.10 -32.22 23.10
C GLY A 166 -26.19 -31.38 21.84
N SER A 167 -25.63 -31.88 20.74
CA SER A 167 -25.76 -31.24 19.42
C SER A 167 -27.18 -31.43 18.88
N LEU A 168 -27.76 -30.34 18.39
CA LEU A 168 -29.08 -30.29 17.75
C LEU A 168 -28.96 -30.25 16.22
N GLY A 169 -27.74 -30.07 15.71
CA GLY A 169 -27.42 -30.00 14.29
C GLY A 169 -27.05 -28.58 13.81
N SER A 170 -26.92 -28.41 12.49
CA SER A 170 -26.37 -27.20 11.89
C SER A 170 -27.40 -26.28 11.22
N VAL A 171 -27.13 -24.99 11.30
CA VAL A 171 -27.91 -23.89 10.72
C VAL A 171 -27.01 -23.08 9.79
N LEU A 172 -27.52 -22.73 8.62
CA LEU A 172 -26.81 -21.88 7.66
C LEU A 172 -27.35 -20.46 7.74
N LEU A 173 -26.49 -19.49 8.08
CA LEU A 173 -26.83 -18.07 7.98
C LEU A 173 -26.45 -17.52 6.60
N PRO A 174 -27.27 -16.62 6.01
CA PRO A 174 -26.92 -15.94 4.77
C PRO A 174 -25.62 -15.16 4.96
N GLU A 175 -24.81 -15.11 3.90
CA GLU A 175 -23.59 -14.32 3.92
C GLU A 175 -23.90 -12.84 4.15
N ALA A 176 -23.14 -12.23 5.06
CA ALA A 176 -23.19 -10.80 5.30
C ALA A 176 -22.91 -10.07 3.99
N SER A 177 -23.79 -9.13 3.61
CA SER A 177 -23.59 -8.34 2.40
C SER A 177 -22.29 -7.52 2.54
N THR A 178 -21.33 -7.80 1.66
CA THR A 178 -20.01 -7.16 1.58
C THR A 178 -20.06 -5.72 1.04
N GLY A 179 -21.19 -5.03 1.23
CA GLY A 179 -21.34 -3.62 0.90
C GLY A 179 -20.59 -2.73 1.88
N ALA A 180 -20.00 -1.64 1.38
CA ALA A 180 -19.14 -0.70 2.10
C ALA A 180 -19.75 -0.02 3.37
N ALA A 181 -21.01 -0.31 3.72
CA ALA A 181 -21.73 0.24 4.86
C ALA A 181 -22.13 -0.81 5.92
N ALA A 182 -21.80 -2.10 5.74
CA ALA A 182 -22.10 -3.11 6.75
C ALA A 182 -21.13 -2.98 7.94
N PRO A 183 -21.62 -2.97 9.20
CA PRO A 183 -20.74 -2.98 10.36
C PRO A 183 -19.90 -4.25 10.31
N LYS A 184 -18.58 -4.08 10.18
CA LYS A 184 -17.62 -5.20 10.20
C LYS A 184 -17.92 -6.07 11.42
N PRO A 185 -17.91 -7.41 11.28
CA PRO A 185 -18.19 -8.29 12.40
C PRO A 185 -17.26 -7.90 13.54
N LYS A 186 -17.85 -7.62 14.70
CA LYS A 186 -17.10 -7.28 15.90
C LYS A 186 -16.56 -8.60 16.41
N LEU A 187 -15.43 -9.04 15.84
CA LEU A 187 -14.77 -10.27 16.25
C LEU A 187 -14.20 -10.01 17.65
N LEU A 188 -14.90 -10.47 18.68
CA LEU A 188 -14.60 -10.17 20.09
C LEU A 188 -13.48 -11.05 20.68
N THR A 189 -12.95 -12.00 19.91
CA THR A 189 -11.92 -12.93 20.38
C THR A 189 -10.52 -12.42 20.01
N ALA A 190 -9.55 -12.55 20.93
CA ALA A 190 -8.17 -12.08 20.77
C ALA A 190 -7.47 -12.60 19.50
N ALA A 191 -7.83 -13.79 19.02
CA ALA A 191 -7.32 -14.36 17.76
C ALA A 191 -7.79 -13.63 16.49
N HIS A 192 -8.90 -12.89 16.59
CA HIS A 192 -9.55 -12.22 15.47
C HIS A 192 -9.58 -10.69 15.66
N GLN A 193 -8.95 -10.19 16.72
CA GLN A 193 -8.88 -8.77 17.01
C GLN A 193 -7.89 -8.11 16.03
N PRO A 194 -8.28 -7.03 15.33
CA PRO A 194 -7.49 -6.41 14.27
C PRO A 194 -6.16 -5.78 14.73
N VAL A 195 -5.87 -5.81 16.04
CA VAL A 195 -4.63 -5.28 16.64
C VAL A 195 -3.44 -6.21 16.37
N ASN A 196 -3.69 -7.52 16.19
CA ASN A 196 -2.64 -8.52 15.97
C ASN A 196 -2.48 -8.93 14.49
N ASN A 197 -3.28 -8.38 13.58
CA ASN A 197 -3.21 -8.70 12.16
C ASN A 197 -2.27 -7.73 11.45
N LEU A 198 -1.25 -8.25 10.76
CA LEU A 198 -0.38 -7.45 9.90
C LEU A 198 -1.23 -6.74 8.85
N LYS A 199 -1.06 -5.42 8.73
CA LYS A 199 -1.69 -4.64 7.67
C LYS A 199 -1.09 -5.07 6.32
N PRO A 200 -1.88 -5.07 5.24
CA PRO A 200 -1.35 -5.34 3.91
C PRO A 200 -0.25 -4.33 3.57
N ASP A 201 0.77 -4.79 2.85
CA ASP A 201 1.87 -3.94 2.39
C ASP A 201 1.38 -2.88 1.38
N ILE A 202 1.92 -1.67 1.48
CA ILE A 202 1.54 -0.54 0.61
C ILE A 202 2.70 -0.28 -0.36
N ALA A 203 2.56 -0.76 -1.58
CA ALA A 203 3.51 -0.48 -2.65
C ALA A 203 3.22 0.89 -3.30
N HIS A 204 4.22 1.77 -3.35
CA HIS A 204 4.11 3.02 -4.11
C HIS A 204 4.16 2.76 -5.61
N ILE A 205 3.14 3.18 -6.35
CA ILE A 205 3.08 3.06 -7.81
C ILE A 205 3.73 4.29 -8.43
N PHE A 206 4.89 4.10 -9.05
CA PHE A 206 5.55 5.17 -9.81
C PHE A 206 4.79 5.51 -11.09
N ARG A 207 4.88 6.78 -11.50
CA ARG A 207 4.40 7.22 -12.80
C ARG A 207 5.15 6.47 -13.92
N SER A 208 4.40 5.94 -14.89
CA SER A 208 5.00 5.33 -16.08
C SER A 208 5.77 6.38 -16.91
N PRO A 209 6.94 6.03 -17.48
CA PRO A 209 7.71 6.95 -18.32
C PRO A 209 6.93 7.29 -19.60
N ASP A 210 7.01 8.55 -20.03
CA ASP A 210 6.37 8.99 -21.26
C ASP A 210 7.02 8.34 -22.50
N LYS A 211 6.19 7.99 -23.50
CA LYS A 211 6.65 7.30 -24.71
C LYS A 211 7.50 8.23 -25.58
N ARG A 212 8.74 7.80 -25.89
CA ARG A 212 9.66 8.53 -26.79
C ARG A 212 9.49 8.09 -28.25
N PRO A 213 9.70 8.98 -29.23
CA PRO A 213 9.66 8.62 -30.65
C PRO A 213 10.81 7.67 -31.03
N PRO A 214 10.66 6.88 -32.12
CA PRO A 214 11.73 6.02 -32.62
C PRO A 214 12.97 6.83 -33.05
N ALA A 215 14.17 6.35 -32.71
CA ALA A 215 15.43 7.05 -32.99
C ALA A 215 15.64 7.35 -34.48
N VAL A 216 15.21 6.45 -35.37
CA VAL A 216 15.32 6.62 -36.82
C VAL A 216 14.58 7.87 -37.30
N VAL A 217 13.38 8.11 -36.77
CA VAL A 217 12.57 9.29 -37.12
C VAL A 217 13.27 10.55 -36.65
N SER A 218 13.73 10.58 -35.39
CA SER A 218 14.46 11.72 -34.84
C SER A 218 15.72 12.04 -35.65
N LEU A 219 16.54 11.04 -36.00
CA LEU A 219 17.75 11.22 -36.79
C LEU A 219 17.47 11.72 -38.21
N ALA A 220 16.41 11.23 -38.87
CA ALA A 220 16.01 11.70 -40.18
C ALA A 220 15.67 13.21 -40.17
N PHE A 221 14.91 13.67 -39.18
CA PHE A 221 14.58 15.09 -39.04
C PHE A 221 15.79 15.94 -38.62
N THR A 222 16.72 15.41 -37.82
CA THR A 222 18.00 16.10 -37.54
C THR A 222 18.81 16.29 -38.82
N GLY A 223 18.89 15.26 -39.67
CA GLY A 223 19.53 15.37 -40.98
C GLY A 223 18.86 16.42 -41.88
N LEU A 224 17.52 16.42 -41.92
CA LEU A 224 16.76 17.41 -42.69
C LEU A 224 16.97 18.84 -42.17
N ALA A 225 17.06 19.03 -40.85
CA ALA A 225 17.37 20.32 -40.24
C ALA A 225 18.78 20.81 -40.58
N MET A 226 19.73 19.90 -40.80
CA MET A 226 21.10 20.24 -41.21
C MET A 226 21.24 20.49 -42.72
N ALA A 227 20.28 20.04 -43.54
CA ALA A 227 20.36 20.12 -44.99
C ALA A 227 20.52 21.56 -45.55
N PRO A 228 19.81 22.59 -45.05
CA PRO A 228 19.99 23.96 -45.55
C PRO A 228 21.43 24.48 -45.36
N LEU A 229 22.08 24.14 -44.24
CA LEU A 229 23.47 24.51 -44.00
C LEU A 229 24.42 23.76 -44.95
N ALA A 230 24.19 22.47 -45.16
CA ALA A 230 25.00 21.68 -46.09
C ALA A 230 24.87 22.20 -47.53
N LEU A 231 23.65 22.51 -47.97
CA LEU A 231 23.38 23.11 -49.29
C LEU A 231 24.07 24.46 -49.43
N LEU A 232 24.04 25.31 -48.40
CA LEU A 232 24.74 26.60 -48.40
C LEU A 232 26.25 26.41 -48.62
N VAL A 233 26.88 25.49 -47.90
CA VAL A 233 28.34 25.23 -48.04
C VAL A 233 28.68 24.73 -49.44
N VAL A 234 27.90 23.79 -49.99
CA VAL A 234 28.09 23.29 -51.36
C VAL A 234 27.89 24.40 -52.39
N TYR A 235 26.86 25.23 -52.23
CA TYR A 235 26.56 26.34 -53.12
C TYR A 235 27.67 27.40 -53.13
N LEU A 236 28.18 27.77 -51.95
CA LEU A 236 29.31 28.70 -51.81
C LEU A 236 30.58 28.15 -52.46
N GLY A 237 30.89 26.86 -52.27
CA GLY A 237 32.09 26.24 -52.81
C GLY A 237 32.06 25.99 -54.32
N GLY A 238 30.89 25.63 -54.86
CA GLY A 238 30.75 25.21 -56.27
C GLY A 238 30.30 26.31 -57.24
N VAL A 239 29.37 27.18 -56.82
CA VAL A 239 28.70 28.12 -57.74
C VAL A 239 29.26 29.53 -57.61
N LEU A 240 29.38 30.04 -56.38
CA LEU A 240 29.82 31.41 -56.14
C LEU A 240 31.35 31.55 -56.15
N GLY A 241 32.07 30.47 -55.83
CA GLY A 241 33.50 30.50 -55.59
C GLY A 241 33.83 31.28 -54.31
N LEU A 242 34.48 30.63 -53.35
CA LEU A 242 34.89 31.31 -52.11
C LEU A 242 36.02 32.31 -52.42
N ASN A 243 35.68 33.59 -52.56
CA ASN A 243 36.66 34.64 -52.77
C ASN A 243 37.18 35.19 -51.43
N LEU A 244 38.36 34.73 -51.01
CA LEU A 244 39.09 35.25 -49.83
C LEU A 244 40.16 36.30 -50.17
N GLN A 245 40.18 36.82 -51.41
CA GLN A 245 41.20 37.79 -51.86
C GLN A 245 41.18 39.10 -51.06
N GLY A 246 40.07 39.42 -50.38
CA GLY A 246 39.94 40.60 -49.52
C GLY A 246 40.49 40.45 -48.10
N PHE A 247 41.14 39.33 -47.76
CA PHE A 247 41.70 39.14 -46.42
C PHE A 247 42.98 39.98 -46.24
N PRO A 248 43.08 40.81 -45.19
CA PRO A 248 44.23 41.70 -45.01
C PRO A 248 45.52 40.91 -44.73
N SER A 249 46.65 41.42 -45.23
CA SER A 249 47.98 40.84 -44.98
C SER A 249 48.78 41.66 -43.96
N GLY A 250 49.91 41.11 -43.49
CA GLY A 250 50.77 41.78 -42.50
C GLY A 250 50.11 41.99 -41.13
N ALA A 251 50.41 43.12 -40.49
CA ALA A 251 49.91 43.43 -39.15
C ALA A 251 48.37 43.52 -39.09
N ALA A 252 47.71 44.02 -40.15
CA ALA A 252 46.26 44.05 -40.23
C ALA A 252 45.64 42.65 -40.31
N GLY A 253 46.30 41.73 -41.01
CA GLY A 253 45.94 40.31 -41.06
C GLY A 253 45.98 39.63 -39.71
N LEU A 254 47.00 39.93 -38.90
CA LEU A 254 47.11 39.39 -37.54
C LEU A 254 45.92 39.80 -36.66
N TRP A 255 45.53 41.09 -36.69
CA TRP A 255 44.36 41.55 -35.95
C TRP A 255 43.05 40.92 -36.44
N ALA A 256 42.92 40.74 -37.75
CA ALA A 256 41.76 40.05 -38.33
C ALA A 256 41.69 38.58 -37.88
N LEU A 257 42.82 37.86 -37.87
CA LEU A 257 42.89 36.48 -37.38
C LEU A 257 42.55 36.37 -35.90
N LEU A 258 43.09 37.25 -35.05
CA LEU A 258 42.80 37.26 -33.62
C LEU A 258 41.31 37.53 -33.35
N PHE A 259 40.70 38.45 -34.10
CA PHE A 259 39.28 38.76 -33.97
C PHE A 259 38.39 37.57 -34.36
N HIS A 260 38.62 36.96 -35.54
CA HIS A 260 37.85 35.78 -35.98
C HIS A 260 38.12 34.54 -35.12
N GLY A 261 39.36 34.37 -34.64
CA GLY A 261 39.71 33.35 -33.67
C GLY A 261 38.98 33.55 -32.34
N GLY A 262 38.82 34.79 -31.89
CA GLY A 262 37.99 35.14 -30.73
C GLY A 262 36.52 34.76 -30.93
N ILE A 263 35.95 35.04 -32.11
CA ILE A 263 34.57 34.63 -32.45
C ILE A 263 34.44 33.10 -32.41
N ALA A 264 35.36 32.39 -33.05
CA ALA A 264 35.37 30.92 -33.05
C ALA A 264 35.50 30.36 -31.63
N ALA A 265 36.36 30.96 -30.79
CA ALA A 265 36.50 30.60 -29.39
C ALA A 265 35.22 30.87 -28.58
N MET A 266 34.46 31.92 -28.90
CA MET A 266 33.19 32.24 -28.23
C MET A 266 32.11 31.21 -28.58
N LEU A 267 32.00 30.83 -29.86
CA LEU A 267 31.13 29.72 -30.29
C LEU A 267 31.53 28.41 -29.60
N GLY A 268 32.84 28.14 -29.50
CA GLY A 268 33.37 26.99 -28.75
C GLY A 268 33.02 27.02 -27.27
N LEU A 269 33.09 28.20 -26.63
CA LEU A 269 32.68 28.37 -25.23
C LEU A 269 31.19 28.09 -25.04
N TYR A 270 30.32 28.53 -25.97
CA TYR A 270 28.89 28.21 -25.93
C TYR A 270 28.63 26.71 -26.08
N LEU A 271 29.38 26.02 -26.95
CA LEU A 271 29.29 24.56 -27.05
C LEU A 271 29.75 23.88 -25.75
N LEU A 272 30.84 24.34 -25.14
CA LEU A 272 31.34 23.81 -23.88
C LEU A 272 30.38 24.09 -22.70
N PHE A 273 29.72 25.25 -22.68
CA PHE A 273 28.63 25.55 -21.76
C PHE A 273 27.46 24.56 -21.93
N TRP A 274 27.05 24.28 -23.16
CA TRP A 274 25.99 23.31 -23.42
C TRP A 274 26.37 21.88 -22.98
N LEU A 275 27.65 21.49 -23.14
CA LEU A 275 28.11 20.13 -22.84
C LEU A 275 28.47 19.89 -21.37
N ARG A 276 29.11 20.86 -20.70
CA ARG A 276 29.73 20.62 -19.38
C ARG A 276 29.79 21.81 -18.42
N LEU A 277 30.05 23.04 -18.89
CA LEU A 277 30.32 24.14 -17.96
C LEU A 277 29.04 24.63 -17.29
N ASN A 278 29.18 25.08 -16.05
CA ASN A 278 28.11 25.82 -15.37
C ASN A 278 28.17 27.31 -15.71
N LEU A 279 27.11 28.04 -15.34
CA LEU A 279 26.99 29.47 -15.64
C LEU A 279 28.09 30.30 -14.95
N ALA A 280 28.43 29.97 -13.70
CA ALA A 280 29.45 30.69 -12.92
C ALA A 280 30.86 30.56 -13.51
N GLN A 281 31.17 29.44 -14.17
CA GLN A 281 32.42 29.23 -14.92
C GLN A 281 32.39 29.92 -16.28
N THR A 282 31.24 29.86 -16.97
CA THR A 282 31.11 30.36 -18.34
C THR A 282 31.14 31.88 -18.40
N LEU A 283 30.47 32.57 -17.47
CA LEU A 283 30.38 34.03 -17.45
C LEU A 283 31.73 34.76 -17.36
N PRO A 284 32.67 34.44 -16.45
CA PRO A 284 33.97 35.11 -16.41
C PRO A 284 34.82 34.82 -17.65
N LEU A 285 34.76 33.60 -18.18
CA LEU A 285 35.43 33.24 -19.44
C LEU A 285 34.84 34.04 -20.62
N ALA A 286 33.51 34.12 -20.70
CA ALA A 286 32.82 34.87 -21.74
C ALA A 286 33.12 36.37 -21.64
N LEU A 287 33.18 36.94 -20.43
CA LEU A 287 33.55 38.33 -20.22
C LEU A 287 34.99 38.60 -20.67
N GLY A 288 35.95 37.76 -20.27
CA GLY A 288 37.34 37.89 -20.70
C GLY A 288 37.49 37.80 -22.22
N LEU A 289 36.81 36.83 -22.84
CA LEU A 289 36.82 36.64 -24.28
C LEU A 289 36.10 37.76 -25.04
N ALA A 290 35.02 38.31 -24.48
CA ALA A 290 34.31 39.47 -25.02
C ALA A 290 35.20 40.73 -25.01
N CYS A 291 35.91 41.00 -23.90
CA CYS A 291 36.88 42.09 -23.85
C CYS A 291 37.99 41.91 -24.89
N PHE A 292 38.54 40.69 -25.00
CA PHE A 292 39.54 40.36 -26.02
C PHE A 292 39.03 40.59 -27.44
N MET A 293 37.81 40.13 -27.76
CA MET A 293 37.17 40.34 -29.06
C MET A 293 36.89 41.82 -29.33
N ALA A 294 36.47 42.59 -28.33
CA ALA A 294 36.23 44.03 -28.49
C ALA A 294 37.52 44.77 -28.88
N LEU A 295 38.64 44.47 -28.21
CA LEU A 295 39.93 45.11 -28.48
C LEU A 295 40.52 44.69 -29.84
N SER A 296 40.55 43.38 -30.12
CA SER A 296 41.04 42.86 -31.39
C SER A 296 40.16 43.28 -32.57
N GLY A 297 38.84 43.30 -32.38
CA GLY A 297 37.86 43.77 -33.36
C GLY A 297 38.01 45.25 -33.66
N PHE A 298 38.18 46.10 -32.63
CA PHE A 298 38.45 47.53 -32.83
C PHE A 298 39.70 47.77 -33.69
N LYS A 299 40.78 47.02 -33.42
CA LYS A 299 42.02 47.10 -34.22
C LYS A 299 41.83 46.58 -35.65
N ALA A 300 41.13 45.46 -35.82
CA ALA A 300 40.88 44.86 -37.13
C ALA A 300 40.00 45.76 -38.02
N LEU A 301 38.89 46.26 -37.48
CA LEU A 301 37.98 47.17 -38.19
C LEU A 301 38.62 48.54 -38.44
N GLY A 302 39.44 49.04 -37.50
CA GLY A 302 40.22 50.26 -37.68
C GLY A 302 41.27 50.16 -38.78
N ALA A 303 41.97 49.02 -38.87
CA ALA A 303 42.92 48.77 -39.96
C ALA A 303 42.20 48.70 -41.31
N LEU A 304 41.03 48.06 -41.37
CA LEU A 304 40.20 47.98 -42.57
C LEU A 304 39.70 49.36 -43.01
N SER A 305 39.25 50.21 -42.08
CA SER A 305 38.79 51.57 -42.42
C SER A 305 39.94 52.45 -42.91
N ALA A 306 41.12 52.36 -42.29
CA ALA A 306 42.30 53.10 -42.71
C ALA A 306 42.75 52.70 -44.12
N ALA A 307 42.74 51.41 -44.45
CA ALA A 307 43.03 50.92 -45.80
C ALA A 307 42.06 51.50 -46.84
N ARG A 308 40.75 51.46 -46.57
CA ARG A 308 39.72 52.03 -47.47
C ARG A 308 39.88 53.54 -47.68
N VAL A 309 40.20 54.29 -46.63
CA VAL A 309 40.45 55.74 -46.74
C VAL A 309 41.71 56.03 -47.56
N ALA A 310 42.76 55.22 -47.42
CA ALA A 310 43.98 55.36 -48.21
C ALA A 310 43.73 55.08 -49.69
N GLU A 311 43.02 54.00 -50.02
CA GLU A 311 42.62 53.67 -51.39
C GLU A 311 41.78 54.78 -52.03
N ALA A 312 40.78 55.30 -51.31
CA ALA A 312 39.95 56.41 -51.78
C ALA A 312 40.76 57.70 -52.05
N LYS A 313 41.73 58.02 -51.17
CA LYS A 313 42.64 59.16 -51.37
C LYS A 313 43.53 58.96 -52.60
N GLN A 314 44.09 57.76 -52.78
CA GLN A 314 44.92 57.44 -53.95
C GLN A 314 44.11 57.54 -55.25
N ALA A 315 42.88 57.03 -55.27
CA ALA A 315 41.98 57.14 -56.41
C ALA A 315 41.68 58.62 -56.75
N ALA A 316 41.42 59.46 -55.75
CA ALA A 316 41.18 60.89 -55.96
C ALA A 316 42.41 61.64 -56.50
N VAL A 317 43.61 61.29 -56.03
CA VAL A 317 44.87 61.87 -56.54
C VAL A 317 45.14 61.45 -57.99
N MET A 318 44.88 60.19 -58.35
CA MET A 318 45.02 59.70 -59.72
C MET A 318 44.09 60.45 -60.68
N VAL A 319 42.82 60.66 -60.32
CA VAL A 319 41.85 61.42 -61.13
C VAL A 319 42.31 62.87 -61.34
N LYS A 320 42.86 63.52 -60.31
CA LYS A 320 43.40 64.90 -60.41
C LYS A 320 44.66 64.99 -61.28
N LYS A 321 45.41 63.90 -61.47
CA LYS A 321 46.62 63.86 -62.30
C LYS A 321 46.31 63.57 -63.78
N VAL A 322 45.13 63.06 -64.08
CA VAL A 322 44.67 62.73 -65.44
C VAL A 322 43.91 63.89 -66.11
N ASN A 323 43.33 64.79 -65.31
CA ASN A 323 42.73 66.07 -65.76
C ASN A 323 43.74 67.22 -65.69
#